data_AF-A0A7K2W6Z2-F1
#
_entry.id   AF-A0A7K2W6Z2-F1
#
_cell.length_a   1.000
_cell.length_b   1.000
_cell.length_c   1.000
_cell.angle_alpha   90.00
_cell.angle_beta   90.00
_cell.angle_gamma   90.00
#
_symmetry.space_group_name_H-M   'P 1'
#
loop_
_entity.id
_entity.type
_entity.pdbx_description
1 polymer ?
#
loop_
_entity_poly.entity_id
_entity_poly.type
_entity_poly.pdbx_seq_one_letter_code
_entity_poly.pdbx_strand_id
1 'polypeptide(L)'
;MQIKPRQHLLDIWQAVARHSFDGGEWNWGRWGGESSVADAERLLCLLYPATEIPAFRLDDPDTTAEDVQKVLKNAGGRLETPANLVTAAAQFMRTHTSDDKRPSFAGGYYFVSSDPDRGLTEEQRSLGVVDAYSMSITLCLATLGFLKVYESKTRRSEVQETIQELRAATSKRLTAAMVSLLRAFTVNVFDTESSQGRTLCELLGQGRLSQRHVLGNFQRRFRALRAAIAESLVLGVDVEEGLKDENRFFECGWGWSIIRDAPTVETAEEVGPQPEGVASPVPYLYFTVVALDGIQDLFSDRTLTLGLLNAEQQRLAQALRLRWEITQQFWSGIARFDTDRWPLEDIPWRTTGQKLESEYFSLSVGAILVHDLMRRKATDDDLTRTVSVMERLAERGRITSRMTRDDPMVRLHNPGVTLPLQGSESLGPRMQWIMKDFSAQLLKRTIQLCTLSRNLASHDRLLRLAEDIFGQLWRRRIREGEGIGLWDNVHAAYPDSPVSDSPVSWSITERVTEVMVQVQQMYQQQPIRSPDLTELARALLSESTHLLGNEQMEPTPASEGNRGMQLRGIEVKLRRARRLVDDQPGTACALTLDVLGQLDALVRAREAAVQGV
;
A
#
# COMPACT_ATOMS: atom_id res chain seq x y z
N MET A 1 4.96 -13.77 14.01
CA MET A 1 5.81 -12.82 14.79
C MET A 1 5.02 -11.54 14.96
N GLN A 2 4.82 -11.03 16.17
CA GLN A 2 3.96 -9.85 16.38
C GLN A 2 4.49 -8.62 15.64
N ILE A 3 3.62 -7.92 14.90
CA ILE A 3 3.98 -6.70 14.18
C ILE A 3 3.94 -5.51 15.14
N LYS A 4 5.11 -4.90 15.39
CA LYS A 4 5.28 -3.72 16.24
C LYS A 4 5.71 -2.52 15.39
N PRO A 5 4.78 -1.78 14.75
CA PRO A 5 5.12 -0.81 13.70
C PRO A 5 6.13 0.25 14.15
N ARG A 6 5.97 0.81 15.36
CA ARG A 6 6.93 1.79 15.90
C ARG A 6 8.34 1.20 16.02
N GLN A 7 8.49 0.04 16.66
CA GLN A 7 9.81 -0.56 16.84
C GLN A 7 10.44 -0.93 15.49
N HIS A 8 9.67 -1.55 14.59
CA HIS A 8 10.20 -1.98 13.29
C HIS A 8 10.57 -0.80 12.39
N LEU A 9 9.80 0.29 12.40
CA LEU A 9 10.17 1.53 11.70
C LEU A 9 11.47 2.14 12.28
N LEU A 10 11.65 2.15 13.60
CA LEU A 10 12.90 2.61 14.22
C LEU A 10 14.09 1.73 13.80
N ASP A 11 13.92 0.40 13.74
CA ASP A 11 14.96 -0.52 13.27
C ASP A 11 15.32 -0.26 11.80
N ILE A 12 14.31 -0.02 10.95
CA ILE A 12 14.50 0.31 9.52
C ILE A 12 15.23 1.65 9.40
N TRP A 13 14.78 2.69 10.09
CA TRP A 13 15.40 4.01 10.07
C TRP A 13 16.84 3.98 10.56
N GLN A 14 17.16 3.17 11.57
CA GLN A 14 18.53 2.96 12.00
C GLN A 14 19.39 2.30 10.91
N ALA A 15 18.85 1.33 10.17
CA ALA A 15 19.55 0.69 9.07
C ALA A 15 19.74 1.65 7.88
N VAL A 16 18.70 2.38 7.50
CA VAL A 16 18.76 3.40 6.43
C VAL A 16 19.74 4.52 6.80
N ALA A 17 19.71 5.01 8.04
CA ALA A 17 20.61 6.06 8.51
C ALA A 17 22.07 5.63 8.48
N ARG A 18 22.37 4.38 8.87
CA ARG A 18 23.73 3.82 8.79
C ARG A 18 24.22 3.67 7.36
N HIS A 19 23.35 3.26 6.44
CA HIS A 19 23.72 3.00 5.05
C HIS A 19 23.73 4.27 4.20
N SER A 20 22.89 5.27 4.51
CA SER A 20 22.59 6.40 3.62
C SER A 20 23.15 7.72 4.05
N PHE A 21 23.75 7.79 5.24
CA PHE A 21 24.42 9.00 5.69
C PHE A 21 25.86 8.70 6.08
N ASP A 22 26.75 9.54 5.58
CA ASP A 22 28.14 9.63 6.03
C ASP A 22 28.35 11.03 6.62
N GLY A 23 28.57 11.12 7.93
CA GLY A 23 28.75 12.42 8.61
C GLY A 23 27.58 13.41 8.49
N GLY A 24 26.35 12.93 8.24
CA GLY A 24 25.17 13.78 8.01
C GLY A 24 24.91 14.12 6.54
N GLU A 25 25.84 13.83 5.64
CA GLU A 25 25.65 13.98 4.20
C GLU A 25 25.01 12.72 3.60
N TRP A 26 24.10 12.91 2.64
CA TRP A 26 23.43 11.79 1.99
C TRP A 26 24.36 11.12 0.97
N ASN A 27 24.64 9.83 1.19
CA ASN A 27 25.48 9.02 0.32
C ASN A 27 24.63 8.09 -0.54
N TRP A 28 24.51 8.40 -1.83
CA TRP A 28 23.79 7.56 -2.78
C TRP A 28 24.49 6.23 -3.08
N GLY A 29 25.78 6.10 -2.75
CA GLY A 29 26.59 4.92 -3.00
C GLY A 29 26.86 4.71 -4.50
N ARG A 30 27.50 3.58 -4.82
CA ARG A 30 27.93 3.24 -6.19
C ARG A 30 26.79 3.19 -7.21
N TRP A 31 25.59 2.80 -6.76
CA TRP A 31 24.42 2.58 -7.63
C TRP A 31 23.47 3.79 -7.66
N GLY A 32 23.85 4.87 -6.98
CA GLY A 32 23.09 6.11 -6.95
C GLY A 32 23.00 6.79 -8.31
N GLY A 33 21.82 7.29 -8.67
CA GLY A 33 21.58 7.97 -9.94
C GLY A 33 21.32 7.04 -11.12
N GLU A 34 21.62 5.75 -11.00
CA GLU A 34 21.43 4.75 -12.06
C GLU A 34 19.95 4.38 -12.27
N SER A 35 19.11 4.52 -11.24
CA SER A 35 17.68 4.19 -11.31
C SER A 35 16.87 5.18 -10.50
N SER A 36 15.92 5.83 -11.18
CA SER A 36 14.99 6.76 -10.54
C SER A 36 14.05 6.06 -9.57
N VAL A 37 13.76 4.78 -9.83
CA VAL A 37 12.94 3.93 -8.95
C VAL A 37 13.66 3.67 -7.63
N ALA A 38 14.89 3.15 -7.70
CA ALA A 38 15.62 2.75 -6.49
C ALA A 38 15.97 3.93 -5.58
N ASP A 39 16.34 5.06 -6.17
CA ASP A 39 16.65 6.26 -5.39
C ASP A 39 15.39 6.84 -4.72
N ALA A 40 14.23 6.75 -5.39
CA ALA A 40 12.96 7.15 -4.81
C ALA A 40 12.54 6.21 -3.66
N GLU A 41 12.65 4.90 -3.86
CA GLU A 41 12.37 3.88 -2.82
C GLU A 41 13.18 4.15 -1.55
N ARG A 42 14.46 4.47 -1.71
CA ARG A 42 15.36 4.78 -0.62
C ARG A 42 14.95 6.04 0.15
N LEU A 43 14.59 7.12 -0.54
CA LEU A 43 14.11 8.35 0.10
C LEU A 43 12.78 8.12 0.83
N LEU A 44 11.87 7.34 0.23
CA LEU A 44 10.57 7.04 0.81
C LEU A 44 10.66 6.24 2.10
N CYS A 45 11.71 5.46 2.30
CA CYS A 45 11.97 4.79 3.58
C CYS A 45 12.01 5.77 4.78
N LEU A 46 12.37 7.04 4.56
CA LEU A 46 12.36 8.10 5.58
C LEU A 46 11.19 9.08 5.39
N LEU A 47 11.00 9.59 4.17
CA LEU A 47 10.02 10.65 3.92
C LEU A 47 8.58 10.17 4.12
N TYR A 48 8.25 8.93 3.77
CA TYR A 48 6.88 8.44 3.88
C TYR A 48 6.44 8.31 5.35
N PRO A 49 7.15 7.60 6.26
CA PRO A 49 6.74 7.57 7.67
C PRO A 49 6.84 8.93 8.36
N ALA A 50 7.81 9.77 7.99
CA ALA A 50 7.97 11.11 8.56
C ALA A 50 6.79 12.04 8.26
N THR A 51 6.06 11.77 7.18
CA THR A 51 4.94 12.59 6.72
C THR A 51 3.56 12.01 7.03
N GLU A 52 3.46 10.68 7.16
CA GLU A 52 2.23 9.96 7.45
C GLU A 52 2.01 9.68 8.95
N ILE A 53 3.09 9.55 9.74
CA ILE A 53 2.97 9.22 11.18
C ILE A 53 3.47 10.39 12.03
N PRO A 54 2.59 11.08 12.79
CA PRO A 54 3.00 12.20 13.64
C PRO A 54 4.14 11.89 14.61
N ALA A 55 4.19 10.66 15.15
CA ALA A 55 5.22 10.23 16.10
C ALA A 55 6.60 9.95 15.46
N PHE A 56 6.71 10.03 14.12
CA PHE A 56 7.95 9.93 13.35
C PHE A 56 8.29 11.24 12.63
N ARG A 57 7.57 12.33 12.93
CA ARG A 57 7.71 13.61 12.26
C ARG A 57 9.14 14.16 12.33
N LEU A 58 9.65 14.59 11.18
CA LEU A 58 10.97 15.20 11.02
C LEU A 58 10.92 16.65 10.53
N ASP A 59 9.80 17.11 9.99
CA ASP A 59 9.61 18.48 9.45
C ASP A 59 9.40 19.56 10.53
N ASP A 60 9.17 19.18 11.79
CA ASP A 60 9.08 20.06 12.93
C ASP A 60 10.11 19.66 13.99
N PRO A 61 11.32 20.27 13.95
CA PRO A 61 12.39 19.95 14.89
C PRO A 61 11.88 19.96 16.31
N ASP A 62 11.11 20.97 16.74
CA ASP A 62 10.64 21.19 18.12
C ASP A 62 9.76 20.07 18.70
N THR A 63 9.31 19.13 17.88
CA THR A 63 8.48 18.00 18.32
C THR A 63 9.06 16.61 18.01
N THR A 64 10.22 16.52 17.34
CA THR A 64 10.85 15.23 17.02
C THR A 64 11.15 14.41 18.29
N ALA A 65 10.66 13.17 18.34
CA ALA A 65 10.83 12.25 19.46
C ALA A 65 12.29 11.84 19.69
N GLU A 66 12.67 11.58 20.94
CA GLU A 66 14.05 11.25 21.34
C GLU A 66 14.57 9.93 20.73
N ASP A 67 13.71 8.91 20.68
CA ASP A 67 14.06 7.60 20.08
C ASP A 67 14.29 7.71 18.57
N VAL A 68 13.50 8.53 17.88
CA VAL A 68 13.68 8.89 16.48
C VAL A 68 15.03 9.59 16.25
N GLN A 69 15.36 10.60 17.07
CA GLN A 69 16.66 11.28 17.01
C GLN A 69 17.82 10.31 17.23
N LYS A 70 17.68 9.38 18.18
CA LYS A 70 18.71 8.39 18.50
C LYS A 70 19.01 7.47 17.32
N VAL A 71 17.99 6.99 16.60
CA VAL A 71 18.21 6.10 15.44
C VAL A 71 18.72 6.84 14.22
N LEU A 72 18.38 8.12 14.07
CA LEU A 72 18.82 8.99 12.96
C LEU A 72 20.11 9.78 13.25
N LYS A 73 20.84 9.47 14.33
CA LYS A 73 22.08 10.20 14.70
C LYS A 73 23.09 10.35 13.56
N ASN A 74 23.17 9.38 12.65
CA ASN A 74 24.08 9.42 11.49
C ASN A 74 23.63 10.44 10.43
N ALA A 75 22.34 10.77 10.39
CA ALA A 75 21.75 11.79 9.54
C ALA A 75 21.88 13.21 10.12
N GLY A 76 22.53 13.36 11.28
CA GLY A 76 22.71 14.64 11.98
C GLY A 76 21.83 14.79 13.22
N GLY A 77 21.99 15.93 13.89
CA GLY A 77 21.16 16.31 15.03
C GLY A 77 19.75 16.76 14.63
N ARG A 78 18.92 17.01 15.64
CA ARG A 78 17.50 17.43 15.51
C ARG A 78 17.24 18.58 14.51
N LEU A 79 18.16 19.55 14.43
CA LEU A 79 18.06 20.70 13.51
C LEU A 79 18.68 20.42 12.14
N GLU A 80 19.56 19.43 12.03
CA GLU A 80 20.32 19.12 10.82
C GLU A 80 19.58 18.09 9.97
N THR A 81 19.02 17.05 10.59
CA THR A 81 18.28 15.98 9.90
C THR A 81 17.27 16.50 8.87
N PRO A 82 16.36 17.45 9.19
CA PRO A 82 15.42 17.95 8.18
C PRO A 82 16.09 18.74 7.05
N ALA A 83 17.15 19.50 7.33
CA ALA A 83 17.92 20.19 6.30
C ALA A 83 18.63 19.18 5.37
N ASN A 84 19.22 18.13 5.94
CA ASN A 84 19.90 17.07 5.20
C ASN A 84 18.93 16.29 4.31
N LEU A 85 17.70 16.05 4.76
CA LEU A 85 16.65 15.45 3.95
C LEU A 85 16.20 16.37 2.79
N VAL A 86 16.09 17.67 3.02
CA VAL A 86 15.81 18.65 1.95
C VAL A 86 16.94 18.62 0.91
N THR A 87 18.20 18.62 1.34
CA THR A 87 19.35 18.52 0.44
C THR A 87 19.35 17.22 -0.36
N ALA A 88 19.08 16.07 0.29
CA ALA A 88 19.00 14.78 -0.37
C ALA A 88 17.89 14.74 -1.43
N ALA A 89 16.69 15.25 -1.11
CA ALA A 89 15.58 15.34 -2.05
C ALA A 89 15.89 16.30 -3.22
N ALA A 90 16.57 17.42 -2.96
CA ALA A 90 17.02 18.35 -4.00
C ALA A 90 18.06 17.71 -4.93
N GLN A 91 19.01 16.95 -4.36
CA GLN A 91 19.97 16.18 -5.15
C GLN A 91 19.28 15.14 -6.02
N PHE A 92 18.30 14.39 -5.48
CA PHE A 92 17.50 13.46 -6.27
C PHE A 92 16.83 14.14 -7.46
N MET A 93 16.19 15.29 -7.26
CA MET A 93 15.53 16.02 -8.36
C MET A 93 16.53 16.44 -9.44
N ARG A 94 17.72 16.92 -9.05
CA ARG A 94 18.78 17.31 -10.00
C ARG A 94 19.36 16.11 -10.75
N THR A 95 19.67 15.02 -10.04
CA THR A 95 20.20 13.79 -10.63
C THR A 95 19.22 13.16 -11.62
N HIS A 96 17.93 13.17 -11.29
CA HIS A 96 16.87 12.60 -12.14
C HIS A 96 16.16 13.66 -12.99
N THR A 97 16.94 14.58 -13.55
CA THR A 97 16.52 15.54 -14.58
C THR A 97 17.46 15.39 -15.79
N SER A 98 16.91 15.18 -16.98
CA SER A 98 17.72 15.03 -18.20
C SER A 98 18.20 16.38 -18.74
N ASP A 99 19.09 16.34 -19.73
CA ASP A 99 19.75 17.52 -20.31
C ASP A 99 18.77 18.57 -20.88
N ASP A 100 17.63 18.11 -21.40
CA ASP A 100 16.50 18.93 -21.86
C ASP A 100 15.61 19.45 -20.71
N LYS A 101 16.10 19.36 -19.47
CA LYS A 101 15.47 19.84 -18.23
C LYS A 101 14.13 19.20 -17.89
N ARG A 102 13.78 18.06 -18.49
CA ARG A 102 12.60 17.28 -18.08
C ARG A 102 12.96 16.31 -16.96
N PRO A 103 12.03 15.99 -16.06
CA PRO A 103 12.21 14.91 -15.10
C PRO A 103 12.45 13.57 -15.82
N SER A 104 13.50 12.86 -15.41
CA SER A 104 13.78 11.49 -15.86
C SER A 104 13.11 10.48 -14.94
N PHE A 105 12.62 9.39 -15.53
CA PHE A 105 11.95 8.29 -14.83
C PHE A 105 12.62 6.94 -15.11
N ALA A 106 13.93 6.98 -15.39
CA ALA A 106 14.73 5.83 -15.79
C ALA A 106 14.55 4.63 -14.85
N GLY A 107 14.22 3.47 -15.43
CA GLY A 107 14.16 2.19 -14.71
C GLY A 107 15.55 1.66 -14.34
N GLY A 108 16.58 1.95 -15.15
CA GLY A 108 17.97 1.68 -14.83
C GLY A 108 18.29 0.19 -14.75
N TYR A 109 18.95 -0.22 -13.66
CA TYR A 109 19.35 -1.60 -13.42
C TYR A 109 18.20 -2.56 -13.10
N TYR A 110 16.97 -2.06 -12.90
CA TYR A 110 15.79 -2.93 -12.79
C TYR A 110 15.43 -3.59 -14.13
N PHE A 111 15.83 -3.00 -15.26
CA PHE A 111 15.72 -3.63 -16.56
C PHE A 111 16.83 -4.66 -16.77
N VAL A 112 16.43 -5.86 -17.18
CA VAL A 112 17.35 -6.92 -17.57
C VAL A 112 17.12 -7.31 -19.04
N SER A 113 18.18 -7.78 -19.69
CA SER A 113 18.05 -8.34 -21.04
C SER A 113 17.48 -9.75 -20.95
N SER A 114 16.57 -10.08 -21.87
CA SER A 114 16.13 -11.46 -22.06
C SER A 114 17.20 -12.37 -22.68
N ASP A 115 18.23 -11.78 -23.28
CA ASP A 115 19.39 -12.46 -23.85
C ASP A 115 20.62 -12.17 -22.96
N PRO A 116 21.09 -13.15 -22.15
CA PRO A 116 22.21 -12.96 -21.23
C PRO A 116 23.51 -12.53 -21.91
N ASP A 117 23.69 -12.86 -23.19
CA ASP A 117 24.90 -12.54 -23.95
C ASP A 117 24.87 -11.12 -24.53
N ARG A 118 23.71 -10.44 -24.45
CA ARG A 118 23.52 -9.08 -24.97
C ARG A 118 23.05 -8.14 -23.87
N GLY A 119 23.94 -7.25 -23.44
CA GLY A 119 23.60 -6.16 -22.51
C GLY A 119 22.60 -5.17 -23.12
N LEU A 120 21.82 -4.52 -22.25
CA LEU A 120 20.94 -3.41 -22.64
C LEU A 120 21.76 -2.14 -22.92
N THR A 121 21.31 -1.34 -23.88
CA THR A 121 21.89 -0.03 -24.19
C THR A 121 21.52 1.02 -23.16
N GLU A 122 22.22 2.16 -23.15
CA GLU A 122 21.89 3.27 -22.25
C GLU A 122 20.50 3.86 -22.53
N GLU A 123 20.13 3.94 -23.80
CA GLU A 123 18.77 4.35 -24.20
C GLU A 123 17.71 3.45 -23.55
N GLN A 124 17.90 2.12 -23.58
CA GLN A 124 16.99 1.17 -22.94
C GLN A 124 16.94 1.32 -21.42
N ARG A 125 18.05 1.65 -20.77
CA ARG A 125 18.11 1.87 -19.31
C ARG A 125 17.43 3.17 -18.88
N SER A 126 17.53 4.20 -19.71
CA SER A 126 16.95 5.52 -19.46
C SER A 126 15.43 5.59 -19.67
N LEU A 127 14.81 4.53 -20.21
CA LEU A 127 13.37 4.48 -20.42
C LEU A 127 12.58 4.65 -19.11
N GLY A 128 11.53 5.46 -19.21
CA GLY A 128 10.56 5.60 -18.14
C GLY A 128 9.73 4.32 -17.96
N VAL A 129 9.37 4.02 -16.71
CA VAL A 129 8.56 2.86 -16.35
C VAL A 129 7.42 3.29 -15.42
N VAL A 130 6.27 2.61 -15.51
CA VAL A 130 5.10 2.92 -14.66
C VAL A 130 5.43 2.90 -13.17
N ASP A 131 6.37 2.03 -12.75
CA ASP A 131 6.86 1.98 -11.38
C ASP A 131 7.47 3.33 -10.95
N ALA A 132 8.32 3.92 -11.78
CA ALA A 132 8.92 5.23 -11.53
C ALA A 132 7.91 6.37 -11.53
N TYR A 133 6.92 6.35 -12.43
CA TYR A 133 5.87 7.37 -12.48
C TYR A 133 5.01 7.32 -11.21
N SER A 134 4.57 6.12 -10.82
CA SER A 134 3.77 5.89 -9.63
C SER A 134 4.53 6.29 -8.36
N MET A 135 5.75 5.78 -8.17
CA MET A 135 6.61 6.09 -7.03
C MET A 135 6.91 7.59 -6.91
N SER A 136 7.05 8.27 -8.05
CA SER A 136 7.27 9.72 -8.06
C SER A 136 6.08 10.51 -7.55
N ILE A 137 4.83 10.04 -7.70
CA ILE A 137 3.66 10.70 -7.10
C ILE A 137 3.81 10.67 -5.58
N THR A 138 4.01 9.48 -4.99
CA THR A 138 4.17 9.31 -3.54
C THR A 138 5.32 10.15 -3.00
N LEU A 139 6.50 10.10 -3.64
CA LEU A 139 7.67 10.88 -3.24
C LEU A 139 7.42 12.39 -3.32
N CYS A 140 6.78 12.87 -4.39
CA CYS A 140 6.50 14.29 -4.55
C CYS A 140 5.50 14.78 -3.51
N LEU A 141 4.45 14.02 -3.20
CA LEU A 141 3.47 14.36 -2.17
C LEU A 141 4.06 14.34 -0.75
N ALA A 142 4.92 13.35 -0.46
CA ALA A 142 5.66 13.31 0.79
C ALA A 142 6.56 14.56 0.92
N THR A 143 7.35 14.84 -0.13
CA THR A 143 8.25 16.01 -0.19
C THR A 143 7.51 17.33 -0.05
N LEU A 144 6.46 17.58 -0.85
CA LEU A 144 5.69 18.83 -0.80
C LEU A 144 5.07 19.07 0.57
N GLY A 145 4.51 18.02 1.19
CA GLY A 145 3.92 18.15 2.52
C GLY A 145 4.97 18.34 3.62
N PHE A 146 6.14 17.69 3.51
CA PHE A 146 7.29 17.95 4.40
C PHE A 146 7.74 19.41 4.31
N LEU A 147 7.94 19.92 3.09
CA LEU A 147 8.36 21.29 2.85
C LEU A 147 7.36 22.32 3.36
N LYS A 148 6.06 22.05 3.20
CA LYS A 148 4.99 22.94 3.68
C LYS A 148 5.06 23.21 5.18
N VAL A 149 5.49 22.24 5.98
CA VAL A 149 5.67 22.41 7.43
C VAL A 149 7.04 23.01 7.73
N TYR A 150 8.10 22.40 7.20
CA TYR A 150 9.48 22.72 7.57
C TYR A 150 9.91 24.14 7.17
N GLU A 151 9.39 24.68 6.07
CA GLU A 151 9.68 26.06 5.61
C GLU A 151 9.41 27.10 6.72
N SER A 152 8.34 26.91 7.50
CA SER A 152 7.99 27.80 8.61
C SER A 152 8.88 27.65 9.85
N LYS A 153 9.70 26.59 9.91
CA LYS A 153 10.49 26.18 11.07
C LYS A 153 11.96 26.55 10.96
N THR A 154 12.48 26.69 9.73
CA THR A 154 13.87 27.10 9.50
C THR A 154 13.99 28.61 9.26
N ARG A 155 15.06 29.21 9.81
CA ARG A 155 15.45 30.62 9.58
C ARG A 155 16.73 30.76 8.74
N ARG A 156 17.33 29.64 8.30
CA ARG A 156 18.57 29.64 7.51
C ARG A 156 18.23 29.97 6.06
N SER A 157 18.77 31.07 5.52
CA SER A 157 18.48 31.55 4.16
C SER A 157 18.82 30.52 3.09
N GLU A 158 19.98 29.88 3.17
CA GLU A 158 20.42 28.85 2.21
C GLU A 158 19.46 27.66 2.14
N VAL A 159 18.92 27.25 3.30
CA VAL A 159 17.93 26.17 3.37
C VAL A 159 16.60 26.63 2.77
N GLN A 160 16.17 27.87 3.04
CA GLN A 160 14.95 28.43 2.45
C GLN A 160 15.02 28.53 0.92
N GLU A 161 16.16 28.93 0.36
CA GLU A 161 16.41 28.94 -1.08
C GLU A 161 16.32 27.52 -1.67
N THR A 162 16.98 26.55 -1.03
CA THR A 162 16.91 25.14 -1.43
C THR A 162 15.47 24.60 -1.37
N ILE A 163 14.67 25.01 -0.38
CA ILE A 163 13.26 24.65 -0.27
C ILE A 163 12.45 25.17 -1.45
N GLN A 164 12.68 26.42 -1.90
CA GLN A 164 11.96 26.96 -3.07
C GLN A 164 12.34 26.25 -4.36
N GLU A 165 13.64 26.01 -4.58
CA GLU A 165 14.13 25.23 -5.73
C GLU A 165 13.50 23.83 -5.74
N LEU A 166 13.57 23.13 -4.61
CA LEU A 166 13.01 21.79 -4.47
C LEU A 166 11.49 21.79 -4.66
N ARG A 167 10.75 22.78 -4.14
CA ARG A 167 9.30 22.89 -4.32
C ARG A 167 8.94 23.00 -5.81
N ALA A 168 9.64 23.84 -6.57
CA ALA A 168 9.41 24.00 -8.00
C ALA A 168 9.74 22.72 -8.78
N ALA A 169 10.89 22.11 -8.52
CA ALA A 169 11.31 20.85 -9.17
C ALA A 169 10.35 19.70 -8.85
N THR A 170 9.90 19.61 -7.60
CA THR A 170 8.94 18.59 -7.14
C THR A 170 7.59 18.76 -7.82
N SER A 171 7.09 20.00 -7.94
CA SER A 171 5.83 20.27 -8.65
C SER A 171 5.93 19.88 -10.13
N LYS A 172 7.03 20.22 -10.81
CA LYS A 172 7.29 19.84 -12.21
C LYS A 172 7.33 18.32 -12.38
N ARG A 173 8.05 17.61 -11.50
CA ARG A 173 8.13 16.14 -11.51
C ARG A 173 6.79 15.48 -11.26
N LEU A 174 6.00 15.98 -10.29
CA LEU A 174 4.66 15.47 -10.01
C LEU A 174 3.78 15.56 -11.25
N THR A 175 3.73 16.72 -11.91
CA THR A 175 2.94 16.89 -13.13
C THR A 175 3.43 15.97 -14.25
N ALA A 176 4.74 15.86 -14.48
CA ALA A 176 5.31 14.97 -15.50
C ALA A 176 5.00 13.48 -15.23
N ALA A 177 4.98 13.05 -13.96
CA ALA A 177 4.62 11.70 -13.57
C ALA A 177 3.13 11.41 -13.85
N MET A 178 2.24 12.36 -13.54
CA MET A 178 0.81 12.23 -13.81
C MET A 178 0.50 12.16 -15.30
N VAL A 179 1.16 13.01 -16.11
CA VAL A 179 1.08 12.96 -17.58
C VAL A 179 1.56 11.61 -18.10
N SER A 180 2.69 11.11 -17.59
CA SER A 180 3.23 9.82 -18.02
C SER A 180 2.31 8.65 -17.67
N LEU A 181 1.68 8.66 -16.48
CA LEU A 181 0.67 7.66 -16.11
C LEU A 181 -0.59 7.73 -16.97
N LEU A 182 -1.04 8.91 -17.38
CA LEU A 182 -2.17 9.05 -18.31
C LEU A 182 -1.85 8.42 -19.66
N ARG A 183 -0.63 8.59 -20.16
CA ARG A 183 -0.16 8.05 -21.44
C ARG A 183 0.28 6.59 -21.40
N ALA A 184 0.48 6.03 -20.19
CA ALA A 184 0.74 4.61 -19.98
C ALA A 184 -0.53 3.78 -19.79
N PHE A 185 -1.69 4.43 -19.64
CA PHE A 185 -2.99 3.75 -19.57
C PHE A 185 -3.41 3.25 -20.96
N THR A 186 -3.97 2.04 -21.01
CA THR A 186 -4.43 1.42 -22.26
C THR A 186 -5.76 0.70 -22.07
N VAL A 187 -6.56 0.71 -23.14
CA VAL A 187 -7.71 -0.16 -23.33
C VAL A 187 -7.42 -1.02 -24.56
N ASN A 188 -7.21 -2.31 -24.33
CA ASN A 188 -6.93 -3.27 -25.37
C ASN A 188 -8.23 -3.98 -25.78
N VAL A 189 -8.64 -3.85 -27.03
CA VAL A 189 -9.84 -4.49 -27.59
C VAL A 189 -9.43 -5.60 -28.55
N PHE A 190 -10.02 -6.78 -28.41
CA PHE A 190 -9.60 -7.96 -29.18
C PHE A 190 -10.76 -8.92 -29.49
N ASP A 191 -10.63 -9.64 -30.59
CA ASP A 191 -11.63 -10.62 -31.05
C ASP A 191 -11.67 -11.86 -30.13
N THR A 192 -12.85 -12.49 -30.03
CA THR A 192 -13.05 -13.73 -29.27
C THR A 192 -12.18 -14.88 -29.79
N GLU A 193 -11.96 -14.91 -31.11
CA GLU A 193 -11.16 -15.94 -31.80
C GLU A 193 -9.65 -15.68 -31.71
N SER A 194 -9.26 -14.47 -31.29
CA SER A 194 -7.86 -14.14 -31.08
C SER A 194 -7.27 -15.02 -29.98
N SER A 195 -5.95 -15.15 -29.98
CA SER A 195 -5.28 -15.96 -28.96
C SER A 195 -5.48 -15.41 -27.53
N GLN A 196 -5.68 -14.09 -27.39
CA GLN A 196 -6.02 -13.43 -26.13
C GLN A 196 -7.48 -13.73 -25.74
N GLY A 197 -8.41 -13.62 -26.71
CA GLY A 197 -9.84 -13.93 -26.53
C GLY A 197 -10.09 -15.35 -26.07
N ARG A 198 -9.39 -16.33 -26.65
CA ARG A 198 -9.48 -17.74 -26.22
C ARG A 198 -8.98 -17.93 -24.79
N THR A 199 -7.86 -17.29 -24.44
CA THR A 199 -7.31 -17.36 -23.07
C THR A 199 -8.28 -16.75 -22.05
N LEU A 200 -8.92 -15.61 -22.38
CA LEU A 200 -9.93 -15.01 -21.51
C LEU A 200 -11.18 -15.90 -21.38
N CYS A 201 -11.64 -16.51 -22.47
CA CYS A 201 -12.76 -17.45 -22.44
C CYS A 201 -12.47 -18.67 -21.56
N GLU A 202 -11.27 -19.24 -21.65
CA GLU A 202 -10.83 -20.37 -20.81
C GLU A 202 -10.80 -19.98 -19.33
N LEU A 203 -10.22 -18.82 -19.02
CA LEU A 203 -10.11 -18.28 -17.67
C LEU A 203 -11.48 -18.02 -17.03
N LEU A 204 -12.37 -17.34 -17.76
CA LEU A 204 -13.71 -16.98 -17.25
C LEU A 204 -14.67 -18.17 -17.25
N GLY A 205 -14.55 -19.05 -18.25
CA GLY A 205 -15.40 -20.22 -18.39
C GLY A 205 -15.00 -21.38 -17.48
N GLN A 206 -13.75 -21.42 -17.00
CA GLN A 206 -13.18 -22.46 -16.14
C GLN A 206 -13.48 -23.89 -16.63
N GLY A 207 -13.52 -24.09 -17.95
CA GLY A 207 -13.87 -25.35 -18.60
C GLY A 207 -15.35 -25.77 -18.51
N ARG A 208 -16.22 -24.95 -17.93
CA ARG A 208 -17.65 -25.24 -17.70
C ARG A 208 -18.58 -24.53 -18.69
N LEU A 209 -18.16 -23.37 -19.19
CA LEU A 209 -18.95 -22.54 -20.10
C LEU A 209 -18.40 -22.61 -21.52
N SER A 210 -19.31 -22.56 -22.51
CA SER A 210 -18.93 -22.37 -23.90
C SER A 210 -18.47 -20.92 -24.14
N GLN A 211 -17.62 -20.69 -25.14
CA GLN A 211 -17.16 -19.35 -25.51
C GLN A 211 -18.32 -18.37 -25.77
N ARG A 212 -19.41 -18.85 -26.40
CA ARG A 212 -20.62 -18.05 -26.64
C ARG A 212 -21.31 -17.64 -25.34
N HIS A 213 -21.39 -18.53 -24.36
CA HIS A 213 -21.97 -18.19 -23.04
C HIS A 213 -21.08 -17.20 -22.29
N VAL A 214 -19.76 -17.36 -22.33
CA VAL A 214 -18.82 -16.41 -21.72
C VAL A 214 -18.98 -15.03 -22.35
N LEU A 215 -19.01 -14.94 -23.68
CA LEU A 215 -19.22 -13.68 -24.40
C LEU A 215 -20.54 -13.00 -24.02
N GLY A 216 -21.66 -13.73 -24.04
CA GLY A 216 -22.97 -13.17 -23.69
C GLY A 216 -23.02 -12.66 -22.23
N ASN A 217 -22.39 -13.39 -21.30
CA ASN A 217 -22.27 -12.95 -19.91
C ASN A 217 -21.37 -11.71 -19.78
N PHE A 218 -20.26 -11.68 -20.51
CA PHE A 218 -19.33 -10.56 -20.55
C PHE A 218 -20.02 -9.29 -21.06
N GLN A 219 -20.71 -9.38 -22.19
CA GLN A 219 -21.50 -8.28 -22.76
C GLN A 219 -22.50 -7.73 -21.74
N ARG A 220 -23.31 -8.60 -21.13
CA ARG A 220 -24.31 -8.19 -20.14
C ARG A 220 -23.67 -7.49 -18.93
N ARG A 221 -22.56 -8.02 -18.43
CA ARG A 221 -21.88 -7.49 -17.23
C ARG A 221 -21.18 -6.16 -17.49
N PHE A 222 -20.52 -6.02 -18.64
CA PHE A 222 -19.63 -4.90 -18.94
C PHE A 222 -20.22 -3.87 -19.90
N ARG A 223 -21.50 -3.98 -20.30
CA ARG A 223 -22.17 -3.01 -21.18
C ARG A 223 -22.04 -1.56 -20.66
N ALA A 224 -22.38 -1.33 -19.39
CA ALA A 224 -22.31 0.01 -18.80
C ALA A 224 -20.87 0.53 -18.73
N LEU A 225 -19.91 -0.34 -18.38
CA LEU A 225 -18.50 0.03 -18.31
C LEU A 225 -17.93 0.36 -19.70
N ARG A 226 -18.28 -0.42 -20.71
CA ARG A 226 -17.90 -0.18 -22.11
C ARG A 226 -18.41 1.19 -22.59
N ALA A 227 -19.68 1.51 -22.33
CA ALA A 227 -20.25 2.81 -22.67
C ALA A 227 -19.51 3.95 -21.96
N ALA A 228 -19.27 3.81 -20.64
CA ALA A 228 -18.54 4.80 -19.87
C ALA A 228 -17.11 5.05 -20.40
N ILE A 229 -16.40 3.99 -20.80
CA ILE A 229 -15.08 4.10 -21.43
C ILE A 229 -15.17 4.87 -22.74
N ALA A 230 -16.10 4.50 -23.62
CA ALA A 230 -16.25 5.11 -24.93
C ALA A 230 -16.67 6.60 -24.87
N GLU A 231 -17.44 7.00 -23.86
CA GLU A 231 -17.90 8.38 -23.69
C GLU A 231 -16.90 9.27 -22.94
N SER A 232 -16.14 8.71 -22.00
CA SER A 232 -15.38 9.50 -21.02
C SER A 232 -13.88 9.58 -21.31
N LEU A 233 -13.36 8.75 -22.23
CA LEU A 233 -11.93 8.68 -22.54
C LEU A 233 -11.69 9.01 -24.01
N VAL A 234 -10.71 9.89 -24.26
CA VAL A 234 -10.12 10.05 -25.59
C VAL A 234 -9.15 8.90 -25.81
N LEU A 235 -9.44 8.02 -26.77
CA LEU A 235 -8.64 6.85 -27.11
C LEU A 235 -8.18 6.91 -28.57
N GLY A 236 -7.32 5.98 -28.99
CA GLY A 236 -6.99 5.85 -30.42
C GLY A 236 -8.21 5.41 -31.23
N VAL A 237 -8.32 5.86 -32.49
CA VAL A 237 -9.47 5.62 -33.38
C VAL A 237 -9.85 4.13 -33.45
N ASP A 238 -8.86 3.24 -33.59
CA ASP A 238 -9.08 1.78 -33.66
C ASP A 238 -9.71 1.21 -32.38
N VAL A 239 -9.38 1.78 -31.22
CA VAL A 239 -9.93 1.36 -29.92
C VAL A 239 -11.38 1.82 -29.80
N GLU A 240 -11.68 3.06 -30.21
CA GLU A 240 -13.04 3.59 -30.20
C GLU A 240 -13.97 2.81 -31.15
N GLU A 241 -13.49 2.46 -32.34
CA GLU A 241 -14.23 1.60 -33.27
C GLU A 241 -14.39 0.18 -32.71
N GLY A 242 -13.34 -0.40 -32.13
CA GLY A 242 -13.39 -1.71 -31.50
C GLY A 242 -14.39 -1.77 -30.33
N LEU A 243 -14.48 -0.70 -29.52
CA LEU A 243 -15.43 -0.62 -28.41
C LEU A 243 -16.89 -0.56 -28.87
N LYS A 244 -17.17 -0.09 -30.09
CA LYS A 244 -18.52 -0.09 -30.68
C LYS A 244 -18.99 -1.51 -31.06
N ASP A 245 -18.07 -2.43 -31.32
CA ASP A 245 -18.40 -3.82 -31.60
C ASP A 245 -18.59 -4.62 -30.29
N GLU A 246 -19.85 -4.91 -29.97
CA GLU A 246 -20.22 -5.69 -28.78
C GLU A 246 -19.69 -7.14 -28.82
N ASN A 247 -19.29 -7.68 -29.98
CA ASN A 247 -18.77 -9.04 -30.11
C ASN A 247 -17.29 -9.18 -29.76
N ARG A 248 -16.61 -8.08 -29.47
CA ARG A 248 -15.20 -8.07 -29.04
C ARG A 248 -15.08 -8.08 -27.53
N PHE A 249 -13.99 -8.63 -27.01
CA PHE A 249 -13.60 -8.42 -25.62
C PHE A 249 -12.77 -7.15 -25.48
N PHE A 250 -12.65 -6.67 -24.25
CA PHE A 250 -11.71 -5.60 -23.92
C PHE A 250 -11.08 -5.85 -22.55
N GLU A 251 -9.90 -5.30 -22.35
CA GLU A 251 -9.20 -5.22 -21.07
C GLU A 251 -8.62 -3.82 -20.90
N CYS A 252 -8.52 -3.34 -19.67
CA CYS A 252 -7.94 -2.03 -19.39
C CYS A 252 -7.00 -2.05 -18.19
N GLY A 253 -6.05 -1.12 -18.18
CA GLY A 253 -5.07 -0.98 -17.12
C GLY A 253 -3.86 -0.20 -17.61
N TRP A 254 -2.71 -0.41 -16.95
CA TRP A 254 -1.47 0.25 -17.32
C TRP A 254 -0.53 -0.71 -18.04
N GLY A 255 0.11 -0.21 -19.09
CA GLY A 255 1.26 -0.84 -19.71
C GLY A 255 2.49 -0.79 -18.80
N TRP A 256 3.64 -1.23 -19.28
CA TRP A 256 4.89 -1.13 -18.52
C TRP A 256 5.55 0.25 -18.64
N SER A 257 5.28 0.97 -19.72
CA SER A 257 5.74 2.33 -20.01
C SER A 257 4.67 3.07 -20.83
N ILE A 258 5.01 4.24 -21.36
CA ILE A 258 4.16 5.01 -22.26
C ILE A 258 3.81 4.16 -23.48
N ILE A 259 2.51 4.10 -23.79
CA ILE A 259 1.98 3.29 -24.88
C ILE A 259 2.39 3.93 -26.21
N ARG A 260 2.80 3.10 -27.17
CA ARG A 260 3.10 3.54 -28.53
C ARG A 260 1.91 4.30 -29.11
N ASP A 261 2.20 5.41 -29.78
CA ASP A 261 1.19 6.31 -30.37
C ASP A 261 0.21 6.93 -29.36
N ALA A 262 0.52 6.89 -28.05
CA ALA A 262 -0.29 7.56 -27.04
C ALA A 262 -0.31 9.07 -27.29
N PRO A 263 -1.51 9.69 -27.35
CA PRO A 263 -1.65 11.11 -27.61
C PRO A 263 -0.93 11.93 -26.54
N THR A 264 -0.50 13.13 -26.91
CA THR A 264 0.05 14.09 -25.96
C THR A 264 -1.05 14.56 -25.01
N VAL A 265 -0.69 14.80 -23.76
CA VAL A 265 -1.62 15.35 -22.76
C VAL A 265 -1.45 16.86 -22.74
N GLU A 266 -2.50 17.60 -23.09
CA GLU A 266 -2.50 19.05 -22.94
C GLU A 266 -2.38 19.41 -21.45
N THR A 267 -1.42 20.29 -21.12
CA THR A 267 -1.20 20.78 -19.75
C THR A 267 -0.67 22.22 -19.81
N ALA A 268 -1.09 23.03 -18.83
CA ALA A 268 -0.61 24.41 -18.67
C ALA A 268 0.75 24.50 -17.97
N GLU A 269 1.20 23.40 -17.35
CA GLU A 269 2.47 23.33 -16.63
C GLU A 269 3.62 22.96 -17.56
N GLU A 270 4.78 23.57 -17.36
CA GLU A 270 5.98 23.29 -18.15
C GLU A 270 6.62 21.96 -17.72
N VAL A 271 6.23 20.86 -18.38
CA VAL A 271 6.79 19.51 -18.14
C VAL A 271 7.88 19.10 -19.13
N GLY A 272 8.22 19.97 -20.09
CA GLY A 272 9.13 19.65 -21.20
C GLY A 272 8.45 18.80 -22.29
N PRO A 273 9.23 18.34 -23.29
CA PRO A 273 8.70 17.50 -24.37
C PRO A 273 8.22 16.16 -23.83
N GLN A 274 7.02 15.74 -24.25
CA GLN A 274 6.46 14.45 -23.88
C GLN A 274 7.07 13.37 -24.79
N PRO A 275 7.80 12.37 -24.25
CA PRO A 275 8.52 11.40 -25.06
C PRO A 275 7.59 10.49 -25.85
N GLU A 276 8.07 9.93 -26.96
CA GLU A 276 7.33 8.92 -27.72
C GLU A 276 7.13 7.64 -26.90
N GLY A 277 6.02 6.95 -27.18
CA GLY A 277 5.68 5.70 -26.51
C GLY A 277 6.34 4.49 -27.17
N VAL A 278 6.76 3.54 -26.34
CA VAL A 278 7.48 2.33 -26.79
C VAL A 278 6.74 1.05 -26.42
N ALA A 279 5.89 1.10 -25.39
CA ALA A 279 5.16 -0.06 -24.91
C ALA A 279 4.04 -0.45 -25.87
N SER A 280 3.85 -1.75 -26.07
CA SER A 280 2.66 -2.26 -26.76
C SER A 280 1.38 -1.92 -25.97
N PRO A 281 0.22 -1.71 -26.62
CA PRO A 281 -1.05 -1.36 -25.99
C PRO A 281 -1.71 -2.58 -25.30
N VAL A 282 -1.00 -3.16 -24.33
CA VAL A 282 -1.44 -4.33 -23.56
C VAL A 282 -1.28 -4.01 -22.07
N PRO A 283 -2.34 -4.16 -21.25
CA PRO A 283 -2.23 -3.93 -19.83
C PRO A 283 -1.41 -5.03 -19.14
N TYR A 284 -0.67 -4.65 -18.11
CA TYR A 284 0.09 -5.56 -17.25
C TYR A 284 -0.49 -5.50 -15.85
N LEU A 285 -0.85 -6.65 -15.27
CA LEU A 285 -1.44 -6.71 -13.93
C LEU A 285 -0.53 -6.06 -12.87
N TYR A 286 0.78 -6.31 -12.92
CA TYR A 286 1.74 -5.72 -11.99
C TYR A 286 1.76 -4.19 -12.06
N PHE A 287 2.04 -3.62 -13.24
CA PHE A 287 2.09 -2.17 -13.41
C PHE A 287 0.73 -1.50 -13.16
N THR A 288 -0.36 -2.23 -13.42
CA THR A 288 -1.71 -1.79 -13.04
C THR A 288 -1.84 -1.66 -11.53
N VAL A 289 -1.45 -2.66 -10.74
CA VAL A 289 -1.46 -2.58 -9.27
C VAL A 289 -0.59 -1.43 -8.77
N VAL A 290 0.61 -1.28 -9.32
CA VAL A 290 1.53 -0.20 -8.96
C VAL A 290 0.93 1.17 -9.26
N ALA A 291 0.30 1.35 -10.43
CA ALA A 291 -0.38 2.60 -10.77
C ALA A 291 -1.58 2.87 -9.83
N LEU A 292 -2.35 1.84 -9.49
CA LEU A 292 -3.50 1.99 -8.57
C LEU A 292 -3.06 2.46 -7.18
N ASP A 293 -1.97 1.92 -6.65
CA ASP A 293 -1.40 2.33 -5.36
C ASP A 293 -0.97 3.81 -5.39
N GLY A 294 -0.16 4.25 -6.36
CA GLY A 294 0.32 5.64 -6.41
C GLY A 294 -0.77 6.67 -6.74
N ILE A 295 -1.76 6.33 -7.58
CA ILE A 295 -2.90 7.23 -7.84
C ILE A 295 -3.74 7.44 -6.58
N GLN A 296 -3.82 6.45 -5.68
CA GLN A 296 -4.56 6.57 -4.42
C GLN A 296 -4.02 7.72 -3.54
N ASP A 297 -2.70 7.98 -3.56
CA ASP A 297 -2.07 9.02 -2.75
C ASP A 297 -2.50 10.44 -3.15
N LEU A 298 -2.89 10.66 -4.41
CA LEU A 298 -3.42 11.94 -4.90
C LEU A 298 -4.74 12.33 -4.20
N PHE A 299 -5.45 11.36 -3.64
CA PHE A 299 -6.75 11.54 -2.99
C PHE A 299 -6.74 11.21 -1.51
N SER A 300 -5.57 11.00 -0.91
CA SER A 300 -5.48 10.79 0.53
C SER A 300 -5.99 12.01 1.30
N ASP A 301 -6.56 11.77 2.49
CA ASP A 301 -7.05 12.84 3.37
C ASP A 301 -5.97 13.89 3.64
N ARG A 302 -4.71 13.46 3.76
CA ARG A 302 -3.55 14.33 3.93
C ARG A 302 -3.33 15.23 2.72
N THR A 303 -3.26 14.66 1.51
CA THR A 303 -3.04 15.43 0.27
C THR A 303 -4.13 16.49 0.09
N LEU A 304 -5.38 16.12 0.36
CA LEU A 304 -6.53 17.02 0.27
C LEU A 304 -6.50 18.10 1.37
N THR A 305 -6.27 17.72 2.63
CA THR A 305 -6.26 18.65 3.77
C THR A 305 -5.11 19.66 3.67
N LEU A 306 -3.94 19.21 3.21
CA LEU A 306 -2.79 20.08 3.01
C LEU A 306 -2.85 20.85 1.70
N GLY A 307 -3.79 20.59 0.79
CA GLY A 307 -3.89 21.27 -0.50
C GLY A 307 -2.57 21.23 -1.28
N LEU A 308 -1.98 20.04 -1.41
CA LEU A 308 -0.65 19.87 -2.02
C LEU A 308 -0.65 20.00 -3.55
N LEU A 309 -1.81 19.87 -4.18
CA LEU A 309 -1.98 19.92 -5.63
C LEU A 309 -2.39 21.32 -6.09
N ASN A 310 -1.72 21.83 -7.12
CA ASN A 310 -2.16 23.03 -7.83
C ASN A 310 -3.38 22.72 -8.72
N ALA A 311 -3.99 23.77 -9.32
CA ALA A 311 -5.22 23.62 -10.10
C ALA A 311 -5.07 22.64 -11.29
N GLU A 312 -3.95 22.70 -12.00
CA GLU A 312 -3.70 21.84 -13.16
C GLU A 312 -3.42 20.39 -12.73
N GLN A 313 -2.69 20.18 -11.65
CA GLN A 313 -2.49 18.87 -11.03
C GLN A 313 -3.81 18.28 -10.54
N GLN A 314 -4.73 19.08 -9.98
CA GLN A 314 -6.07 18.59 -9.61
C GLN A 314 -6.85 18.10 -10.83
N ARG A 315 -6.78 18.81 -11.97
CA ARG A 315 -7.39 18.39 -13.23
C ARG A 315 -6.84 17.06 -13.72
N LEU A 316 -5.50 16.92 -13.74
CA LEU A 316 -4.82 15.68 -14.10
C LEU A 316 -5.15 14.53 -13.14
N ALA A 317 -5.26 14.82 -11.83
CA ALA A 317 -5.64 13.84 -10.82
C ALA A 317 -7.03 13.29 -11.13
N GLN A 318 -8.03 14.15 -11.41
CA GLN A 318 -9.38 13.69 -11.77
C GLN A 318 -9.38 12.80 -13.03
N ALA A 319 -8.56 13.11 -14.03
CA ALA A 319 -8.42 12.27 -15.21
C ALA A 319 -7.81 10.89 -14.90
N LEU A 320 -6.85 10.83 -13.96
CA LEU A 320 -6.30 9.57 -13.45
C LEU A 320 -7.32 8.80 -12.61
N ARG A 321 -8.10 9.50 -11.77
CA ARG A 321 -9.15 8.91 -10.94
C ARG A 321 -10.18 8.17 -11.78
N LEU A 322 -10.62 8.76 -12.89
CA LEU A 322 -11.56 8.10 -13.79
C LEU A 322 -11.01 6.76 -14.30
N ARG A 323 -9.75 6.73 -14.77
CA ARG A 323 -9.08 5.50 -15.23
C ARG A 323 -8.88 4.50 -14.11
N TRP A 324 -8.56 4.98 -12.91
CA TRP A 324 -8.41 4.19 -11.69
C TRP A 324 -9.74 3.50 -11.32
N GLU A 325 -10.87 4.22 -11.37
CA GLU A 325 -12.20 3.67 -11.10
C GLU A 325 -12.65 2.67 -12.17
N ILE A 326 -12.42 2.96 -13.45
CA ILE A 326 -12.73 2.06 -14.59
C ILE A 326 -11.97 0.74 -14.43
N THR A 327 -10.67 0.82 -14.15
CA THR A 327 -9.79 -0.35 -14.03
C THR A 327 -10.22 -1.28 -12.90
N GLN A 328 -10.53 -0.73 -11.73
CA GLN A 328 -11.01 -1.54 -10.61
C GLN A 328 -12.35 -2.18 -10.93
N GLN A 329 -13.29 -1.45 -11.53
CA GLN A 329 -14.59 -2.01 -11.92
C GLN A 329 -14.43 -3.15 -12.92
N PHE A 330 -13.54 -3.00 -13.91
CA PHE A 330 -13.23 -4.05 -14.86
C PHE A 330 -12.68 -5.29 -14.15
N TRP A 331 -11.54 -5.17 -13.45
CA TRP A 331 -10.84 -6.31 -12.87
C TRP A 331 -11.57 -6.94 -11.69
N SER A 332 -12.26 -6.17 -10.85
CA SER A 332 -13.19 -6.71 -9.83
C SER A 332 -14.34 -7.46 -10.50
N GLY A 333 -14.80 -6.96 -11.65
CA GLY A 333 -15.76 -7.61 -12.52
C GLY A 333 -15.28 -8.97 -13.02
N ILE A 334 -14.05 -9.06 -13.51
CA ILE A 334 -13.41 -10.28 -14.03
C ILE A 334 -13.11 -11.26 -12.89
N ALA A 335 -12.55 -10.79 -11.77
CA ALA A 335 -12.21 -11.61 -10.61
C ALA A 335 -13.41 -12.37 -10.05
N ARG A 336 -14.59 -11.75 -10.12
CA ARG A 336 -15.89 -12.23 -9.58
C ARG A 336 -16.90 -12.47 -10.70
N PHE A 337 -16.42 -12.91 -11.87
CA PHE A 337 -17.23 -12.99 -13.09
C PHE A 337 -18.44 -13.92 -12.94
N ASP A 338 -18.22 -15.06 -12.29
CA ASP A 338 -19.24 -16.06 -11.95
C ASP A 338 -19.59 -15.95 -10.46
N THR A 339 -20.86 -16.12 -10.10
CA THR A 339 -21.34 -15.97 -8.72
C THR A 339 -20.96 -17.14 -7.83
N ASP A 340 -20.93 -18.35 -8.40
CA ASP A 340 -20.74 -19.58 -7.66
C ASP A 340 -19.23 -19.83 -7.45
N ARG A 341 -18.44 -19.69 -8.51
CA ARG A 341 -16.97 -19.88 -8.45
C ARG A 341 -16.23 -18.73 -9.10
N TRP A 342 -15.56 -17.93 -8.29
CA TRP A 342 -14.80 -16.79 -8.79
C TRP A 342 -13.60 -17.27 -9.61
N PRO A 343 -13.34 -16.68 -10.80
CA PRO A 343 -12.08 -16.88 -11.50
C PRO A 343 -10.85 -16.68 -10.61
N LEU A 344 -10.90 -15.73 -9.68
CA LEU A 344 -9.80 -15.45 -8.74
C LEU A 344 -9.50 -16.63 -7.78
N GLU A 345 -10.45 -17.52 -7.53
CA GLU A 345 -10.23 -18.70 -6.68
C GLU A 345 -9.48 -19.82 -7.41
N ASP A 346 -9.31 -19.71 -8.73
CA ASP A 346 -8.55 -20.66 -9.54
C ASP A 346 -7.10 -20.18 -9.68
N ILE A 347 -6.27 -20.61 -8.73
CA ILE A 347 -4.86 -20.21 -8.60
C ILE A 347 -3.99 -21.32 -9.21
N PRO A 348 -3.02 -21.01 -10.10
CA PRO A 348 -2.55 -19.67 -10.46
C PRO A 348 -3.33 -19.00 -11.60
N TRP A 349 -3.38 -17.67 -11.57
CA TRP A 349 -3.95 -16.83 -12.61
C TRP A 349 -3.05 -16.80 -13.85
N ARG A 350 -3.68 -16.87 -15.02
CA ARG A 350 -3.02 -16.75 -16.33
C ARG A 350 -3.35 -15.41 -16.99
N THR A 351 -2.34 -14.63 -17.32
CA THR A 351 -2.51 -13.38 -18.08
C THR A 351 -2.93 -13.68 -19.51
N THR A 352 -3.79 -12.86 -20.08
CA THR A 352 -4.33 -13.06 -21.44
C THR A 352 -3.37 -12.53 -22.50
N GLY A 353 -2.78 -11.34 -22.27
CA GLY A 353 -1.84 -10.70 -23.19
C GLY A 353 -0.45 -11.34 -23.20
N GLN A 354 0.22 -11.40 -22.05
CA GLN A 354 1.58 -11.95 -21.95
C GLN A 354 1.58 -13.50 -21.88
N LYS A 355 0.43 -14.12 -21.62
CA LYS A 355 0.25 -15.60 -21.50
C LYS A 355 1.16 -16.24 -20.46
N LEU A 356 1.40 -15.52 -19.38
CA LEU A 356 2.16 -15.98 -18.23
C LEU A 356 1.21 -16.47 -17.14
N GLU A 357 1.63 -17.46 -16.38
CA GLU A 357 0.84 -18.06 -15.31
C GLU A 357 1.67 -18.08 -14.02
N SER A 358 1.12 -17.52 -12.94
CA SER A 358 1.81 -17.41 -11.65
C SER A 358 0.87 -17.04 -10.49
N GLU A 359 1.21 -17.49 -9.28
CA GLU A 359 0.65 -17.00 -8.02
C GLU A 359 0.74 -15.47 -7.92
N TYR A 360 1.80 -14.86 -8.47
CA TYR A 360 1.96 -13.41 -8.47
C TYR A 360 0.80 -12.71 -9.18
N PHE A 361 0.35 -13.22 -10.33
CA PHE A 361 -0.77 -12.62 -11.06
C PHE A 361 -2.10 -12.78 -10.33
N SER A 362 -2.26 -13.90 -9.60
CA SER A 362 -3.42 -14.12 -8.73
C SER A 362 -3.44 -13.08 -7.61
N LEU A 363 -2.28 -12.82 -7.01
CA LEU A 363 -2.10 -11.76 -6.02
C LEU A 363 -2.36 -10.38 -6.64
N SER A 364 -1.92 -10.11 -7.86
CA SER A 364 -2.18 -8.83 -8.54
C SER A 364 -3.68 -8.59 -8.77
N VAL A 365 -4.42 -9.60 -9.25
CA VAL A 365 -5.89 -9.48 -9.39
C VAL A 365 -6.56 -9.35 -8.03
N GLY A 366 -6.10 -10.12 -7.03
CA GLY A 366 -6.55 -9.98 -5.65
C GLY A 366 -6.31 -8.58 -5.08
N ALA A 367 -5.17 -7.96 -5.37
CA ALA A 367 -4.87 -6.59 -4.99
C ALA A 367 -5.86 -5.58 -5.61
N ILE A 368 -6.14 -5.71 -6.91
CA ILE A 368 -7.13 -4.84 -7.58
C ILE A 368 -8.53 -5.03 -6.99
N LEU A 369 -8.91 -6.26 -6.67
CA LEU A 369 -10.15 -6.55 -5.96
C LEU A 369 -10.17 -5.87 -4.59
N VAL A 370 -9.08 -5.95 -3.80
CA VAL A 370 -8.97 -5.28 -2.49
C VAL A 370 -9.17 -3.77 -2.62
N HIS A 371 -8.58 -3.10 -3.63
CA HIS A 371 -8.85 -1.67 -3.87
C HIS A 371 -10.34 -1.40 -4.11
N ASP A 372 -11.00 -2.22 -4.93
CA ASP A 372 -12.45 -2.11 -5.16
C ASP A 372 -13.25 -2.33 -3.85
N LEU A 373 -12.85 -3.31 -3.01
CA LEU A 373 -13.44 -3.56 -1.69
C LEU A 373 -13.23 -2.40 -0.71
N MET A 374 -12.12 -1.67 -0.80
CA MET A 374 -11.90 -0.49 0.04
C MET A 374 -12.84 0.66 -0.34
N ARG A 375 -13.15 0.79 -1.63
CA ARG A 375 -14.03 1.83 -2.15
C ARG A 375 -15.51 1.51 -1.91
N ARG A 376 -15.94 0.26 -2.12
CA ARG A 376 -17.34 -0.15 -1.93
C ARG A 376 -17.57 -0.66 -0.51
N LYS A 377 -18.80 -0.57 0.03
CA LYS A 377 -19.15 -1.32 1.24
C LYS A 377 -19.23 -2.81 0.88
N ALA A 378 -18.11 -3.52 1.00
CA ALA A 378 -18.00 -4.95 0.72
C ALA A 378 -19.01 -5.76 1.54
N THR A 379 -19.49 -6.87 0.96
CA THR A 379 -20.28 -7.86 1.72
C THR A 379 -19.35 -8.75 2.54
N ASP A 380 -19.86 -9.34 3.63
CA ASP A 380 -19.07 -10.28 4.44
C ASP A 380 -18.66 -11.53 3.65
N ASP A 381 -19.47 -11.94 2.67
CA ASP A 381 -19.15 -13.05 1.75
C ASP A 381 -17.97 -12.71 0.84
N ASP A 382 -18.01 -11.53 0.19
CA ASP A 382 -16.91 -11.05 -0.65
C ASP A 382 -15.58 -11.04 0.13
N LEU A 383 -15.62 -10.53 1.36
CA LEU A 383 -14.46 -10.46 2.23
C LEU A 383 -13.96 -11.86 2.59
N THR A 384 -14.85 -12.76 3.03
CA THR A 384 -14.48 -14.11 3.47
C THR A 384 -13.82 -14.91 2.35
N ARG A 385 -14.35 -14.85 1.12
CA ARG A 385 -13.74 -15.48 -0.06
C ARG A 385 -12.37 -14.89 -0.37
N THR A 386 -12.23 -13.57 -0.28
CA THR A 386 -10.96 -12.89 -0.50
C THR A 386 -9.90 -13.28 0.55
N VAL A 387 -10.28 -13.42 1.83
CA VAL A 387 -9.38 -13.93 2.88
C VAL A 387 -8.86 -15.32 2.53
N SER A 388 -9.75 -16.24 2.11
CA SER A 388 -9.36 -17.59 1.70
C SER A 388 -8.41 -17.60 0.49
N VAL A 389 -8.55 -16.65 -0.45
CA VAL A 389 -7.58 -16.48 -1.55
C VAL A 389 -6.21 -16.07 -1.01
N MET A 390 -6.13 -15.09 -0.10
CA MET A 390 -4.86 -14.64 0.48
C MET A 390 -4.14 -15.75 1.26
N GLU A 391 -4.87 -16.54 2.05
CA GLU A 391 -4.30 -17.69 2.78
C GLU A 391 -3.75 -18.74 1.81
N ARG A 392 -4.49 -19.06 0.74
CA ARG A 392 -4.02 -20.00 -0.30
C ARG A 392 -2.79 -19.48 -1.03
N LEU A 393 -2.70 -18.18 -1.28
CA LEU A 393 -1.51 -17.56 -1.88
C LEU A 393 -0.30 -17.64 -0.96
N ALA A 394 -0.49 -17.43 0.35
CA ALA A 394 0.58 -17.58 1.33
C ALA A 394 1.09 -19.03 1.44
N GLU A 395 0.18 -20.00 1.40
CA GLU A 395 0.52 -21.42 1.43
C GLU A 395 1.28 -21.82 0.15
N ARG A 396 0.73 -21.51 -1.03
CA ARG A 396 1.35 -21.83 -2.33
C ARG A 396 2.69 -21.13 -2.51
N GLY A 397 2.82 -19.89 -2.03
CA GLY A 397 4.07 -19.14 -2.03
C GLY A 397 5.09 -19.58 -0.97
N ARG A 398 4.87 -20.68 -0.23
CA ARG A 398 5.78 -21.16 0.83
C ARG A 398 6.11 -20.11 1.90
N ILE A 399 5.11 -19.32 2.26
CA ILE A 399 5.21 -18.35 3.36
C ILE A 399 4.75 -19.00 4.67
N THR A 400 3.58 -19.65 4.64
CA THR A 400 2.98 -20.34 5.80
C THR A 400 3.18 -21.86 5.78
N SER A 401 3.79 -22.40 4.73
CA SER A 401 4.09 -23.84 4.60
C SER A 401 5.59 -24.08 4.46
N ARG A 402 6.06 -25.26 4.88
CA ARG A 402 7.45 -25.69 4.69
C ARG A 402 7.80 -25.82 3.20
N MET A 403 9.07 -25.59 2.87
CA MET A 403 9.62 -25.92 1.56
C MET A 403 9.75 -27.43 1.37
N THR A 404 9.69 -27.88 0.12
CA THR A 404 10.22 -29.19 -0.29
C THR A 404 11.64 -29.04 -0.83
N ARG A 405 12.36 -30.16 -0.97
CA ARG A 405 13.63 -30.17 -1.70
C ARG A 405 13.39 -29.75 -3.15
N ASP A 406 14.24 -28.87 -3.68
CA ASP A 406 14.16 -28.33 -5.06
C ASP A 406 12.79 -27.68 -5.38
N ASP A 407 12.16 -27.04 -4.38
CA ASP A 407 10.81 -26.47 -4.51
C ASP A 407 10.77 -25.38 -5.59
N PRO A 408 9.96 -25.54 -6.66
CA PRO A 408 9.88 -24.55 -7.74
C PRO A 408 9.33 -23.20 -7.25
N MET A 409 8.60 -23.17 -6.14
CA MET A 409 8.03 -21.94 -5.58
C MET A 409 9.09 -21.00 -4.99
N VAL A 410 10.33 -21.45 -4.80
CA VAL A 410 11.45 -20.55 -4.45
C VAL A 410 11.65 -19.47 -5.52
N ARG A 411 11.37 -19.79 -6.79
CA ARG A 411 11.51 -18.84 -7.91
C ARG A 411 10.60 -17.63 -7.79
N LEU A 412 9.50 -17.73 -7.05
CA LEU A 412 8.61 -16.60 -6.74
C LEU A 412 9.33 -15.53 -5.91
N HIS A 413 10.37 -15.91 -5.16
CA HIS A 413 11.13 -15.05 -4.25
C HIS A 413 12.54 -14.74 -4.76
N ASN A 414 13.22 -15.71 -5.39
CA ASN A 414 14.54 -15.53 -5.98
C ASN A 414 14.72 -16.42 -7.22
N PRO A 415 14.98 -15.85 -8.43
CA PRO A 415 15.18 -14.42 -8.70
C PRO A 415 13.89 -13.59 -8.69
N GLY A 416 12.70 -14.19 -8.59
CA GLY A 416 11.42 -13.52 -8.74
C GLY A 416 10.73 -13.89 -10.06
N VAL A 417 9.59 -13.25 -10.33
CA VAL A 417 8.81 -13.48 -11.54
C VAL A 417 9.20 -12.47 -12.62
N THR A 418 9.58 -12.97 -13.79
CA THR A 418 10.05 -12.14 -14.90
C THR A 418 8.93 -11.79 -15.87
N LEU A 419 8.78 -10.50 -16.18
CA LEU A 419 7.85 -9.97 -17.17
C LEU A 419 8.59 -9.56 -18.45
N PRO A 420 8.22 -10.09 -19.62
CA PRO A 420 8.70 -9.56 -20.89
C PRO A 420 8.06 -8.20 -21.17
N LEU A 421 8.86 -7.21 -21.55
CA LEU A 421 8.39 -5.86 -21.82
C LEU A 421 8.08 -5.70 -23.31
N GLN A 422 6.87 -6.08 -23.71
CA GLN A 422 6.43 -6.06 -25.12
C GLN A 422 6.53 -4.65 -25.72
N GLY A 423 7.14 -4.55 -26.91
CA GLY A 423 7.45 -3.30 -27.59
C GLY A 423 8.90 -2.85 -27.42
N SER A 424 9.62 -3.34 -26.41
CA SER A 424 11.04 -2.99 -26.17
C SER A 424 11.99 -3.46 -27.26
N GLU A 425 11.60 -4.47 -28.04
CA GLU A 425 12.40 -5.02 -29.15
C GLU A 425 12.68 -4.01 -30.27
N SER A 426 11.94 -2.89 -30.35
CA SER A 426 12.20 -1.85 -31.35
C SER A 426 13.45 -1.02 -31.03
N LEU A 427 13.97 -1.10 -29.79
CA LEU A 427 15.09 -0.29 -29.31
C LEU A 427 16.40 -1.10 -29.15
N GLY A 428 16.33 -2.43 -29.26
CA GLY A 428 17.48 -3.30 -29.00
C GLY A 428 17.06 -4.69 -28.52
N PRO A 429 17.91 -5.39 -27.74
CA PRO A 429 17.56 -6.66 -27.12
C PRO A 429 16.27 -6.55 -26.31
N ARG A 430 15.41 -7.57 -26.37
CA ARG A 430 14.14 -7.59 -25.62
C ARG A 430 14.40 -7.42 -24.12
N MET A 431 13.72 -6.46 -23.52
CA MET A 431 13.84 -6.13 -22.11
C MET A 431 12.88 -6.96 -21.26
N GLN A 432 13.25 -7.13 -19.99
CA GLN A 432 12.47 -7.80 -18.97
C GLN A 432 12.48 -7.01 -17.66
N TRP A 433 11.43 -7.19 -16.86
CA TRP A 433 11.29 -6.66 -15.51
C TRP A 433 11.13 -7.81 -14.50
N ILE A 434 11.86 -7.78 -13.39
CA ILE A 434 11.83 -8.85 -12.39
C ILE A 434 11.07 -8.39 -11.15
N MET A 435 9.98 -9.08 -10.83
CA MET A 435 9.15 -8.83 -9.64
C MET A 435 9.59 -9.73 -8.49
N LYS A 436 10.10 -9.12 -7.42
CA LYS A 436 10.62 -9.84 -6.23
C LYS A 436 9.75 -9.66 -4.97
N ASP A 437 8.76 -8.79 -5.04
CA ASP A 437 8.01 -8.27 -3.89
C ASP A 437 6.76 -9.07 -3.52
N PHE A 438 6.64 -10.33 -3.95
CA PHE A 438 5.44 -11.16 -3.70
C PHE A 438 5.02 -11.18 -2.23
N SER A 439 5.95 -11.49 -1.31
CA SER A 439 5.65 -11.53 0.13
C SER A 439 5.24 -10.17 0.67
N ALA A 440 5.88 -9.09 0.21
CA ALA A 440 5.59 -7.73 0.68
C ALA A 440 4.24 -7.23 0.15
N GLN A 441 3.91 -7.51 -1.12
CA GLN A 441 2.60 -7.26 -1.70
C GLN A 441 1.49 -8.04 -0.97
N LEU A 442 1.72 -9.32 -0.69
CA LEU A 442 0.75 -10.14 0.03
C LEU A 442 0.49 -9.59 1.44
N LEU A 443 1.56 -9.16 2.14
CA LEU A 443 1.43 -8.52 3.44
C LEU A 443 0.61 -7.23 3.36
N LYS A 444 0.91 -6.36 2.38
CA LYS A 444 0.16 -5.10 2.14
C LYS A 444 -1.34 -5.38 1.96
N ARG A 445 -1.71 -6.32 1.09
CA ARG A 445 -3.13 -6.64 0.84
C ARG A 445 -3.80 -7.28 2.06
N THR A 446 -3.07 -8.10 2.81
CA THR A 446 -3.57 -8.71 4.05
C THR A 446 -3.90 -7.63 5.10
N ILE A 447 -3.02 -6.63 5.27
CA ILE A 447 -3.27 -5.50 6.19
C ILE A 447 -4.42 -4.62 5.70
N GLN A 448 -4.51 -4.33 4.40
CA GLN A 448 -5.64 -3.60 3.84
C GLN A 448 -6.97 -4.32 4.11
N LEU A 449 -7.01 -5.66 4.01
CA LEU A 449 -8.19 -6.46 4.36
C LEU A 449 -8.50 -6.44 5.86
N CYS A 450 -7.49 -6.43 6.75
CA CYS A 450 -7.71 -6.30 8.19
C CYS A 450 -8.50 -5.02 8.51
N THR A 451 -8.10 -3.90 7.89
CA THR A 451 -8.71 -2.58 7.99
C THR A 451 -10.15 -2.54 7.50
N LEU A 452 -10.52 -3.42 6.55
CA LEU A 452 -11.90 -3.53 6.03
C LEU A 452 -12.78 -4.47 6.84
N SER A 453 -12.18 -5.45 7.53
CA SER A 453 -12.94 -6.50 8.18
C SER A 453 -13.82 -5.97 9.30
N ARG A 454 -15.11 -6.28 9.23
CA ARG A 454 -16.09 -6.04 10.30
C ARG A 454 -16.43 -7.31 11.07
N ASN A 455 -15.91 -8.45 10.61
CA ASN A 455 -16.06 -9.74 11.23
C ASN A 455 -14.80 -10.08 12.04
N LEU A 456 -14.97 -10.31 13.35
CA LEU A 456 -13.89 -10.69 14.26
C LEU A 456 -13.12 -11.94 13.76
N ALA A 457 -13.82 -12.96 13.28
CA ALA A 457 -13.18 -14.21 12.83
C ALA A 457 -12.28 -13.99 11.61
N SER A 458 -12.75 -13.21 10.63
CA SER A 458 -11.97 -12.85 9.44
C SER A 458 -10.78 -11.95 9.80
N HIS A 459 -11.00 -11.00 10.72
CA HIS A 459 -9.94 -10.11 11.20
C HIS A 459 -8.82 -10.89 11.91
N ASP A 460 -9.16 -11.82 12.81
CA ASP A 460 -8.18 -12.65 13.53
C ASP A 460 -7.38 -13.59 12.61
N ARG A 461 -8.03 -14.12 11.55
CA ARG A 461 -7.34 -14.91 10.52
C ARG A 461 -6.36 -14.06 9.72
N LEU A 462 -6.79 -12.88 9.27
CA LEU A 462 -5.94 -11.95 8.53
C LEU A 462 -4.77 -11.43 9.37
N LEU A 463 -4.98 -11.11 10.64
CA LEU A 463 -3.91 -10.64 11.53
C LEU A 463 -2.85 -11.72 11.74
N ARG A 464 -3.26 -12.98 11.99
CA ARG A 464 -2.33 -14.11 12.07
C ARG A 464 -1.56 -14.32 10.77
N LEU A 465 -2.27 -14.27 9.64
CA LEU A 465 -1.64 -14.37 8.33
C LEU A 465 -0.59 -13.26 8.11
N ALA A 466 -0.91 -12.02 8.47
CA ALA A 466 0.02 -10.89 8.39
C ALA A 466 1.27 -11.11 9.26
N GLU A 467 1.10 -11.61 10.49
CA GLU A 467 2.21 -11.91 11.40
C GLU A 467 3.12 -13.05 10.89
N ASP A 468 2.57 -14.02 10.17
CA ASP A 468 3.32 -15.10 9.54
C ASP A 468 4.10 -14.60 8.32
N ILE A 469 3.46 -13.84 7.43
CA ILE A 469 4.11 -13.22 6.27
C ILE A 469 5.23 -12.28 6.72
N PHE A 470 4.95 -11.42 7.70
CA PHE A 470 5.96 -10.52 8.24
C PHE A 470 7.09 -11.27 8.94
N GLY A 471 6.80 -12.34 9.68
CA GLY A 471 7.82 -13.22 10.26
C GLY A 471 8.75 -13.85 9.21
N GLN A 472 8.21 -14.18 8.03
CA GLN A 472 8.99 -14.67 6.90
C GLN A 472 9.87 -13.55 6.31
N LEU A 473 9.31 -12.38 6.02
CA LEU A 473 10.07 -11.22 5.52
C LEU A 473 11.17 -10.76 6.49
N TRP A 474 10.89 -10.76 7.78
CA TRP A 474 11.84 -10.34 8.81
C TRP A 474 13.08 -11.23 8.91
N ARG A 475 12.93 -12.53 8.57
CA ARG A 475 14.06 -13.45 8.47
C ARG A 475 15.01 -13.10 7.32
N ARG A 476 14.50 -12.49 6.25
CA ARG A 476 15.28 -12.07 5.08
C ARG A 476 16.13 -10.81 5.29
N ARG A 477 16.16 -10.24 6.48
CA ARG A 477 17.06 -9.10 6.74
C ARG A 477 18.52 -9.55 6.66
N ILE A 478 19.33 -8.71 6.03
CA ILE A 478 20.78 -8.85 5.96
C ILE A 478 21.34 -8.76 7.38
N ARG A 479 22.19 -9.73 7.75
CA ARG A 479 22.72 -9.87 9.11
C ARG A 479 24.11 -9.25 9.30
N GLU A 480 24.87 -9.08 8.22
CA GLU A 480 26.27 -8.67 8.23
C GLU A 480 26.57 -7.76 7.02
N GLY A 481 27.65 -7.00 7.08
CA GLY A 481 28.09 -6.10 6.01
C GLY A 481 27.37 -4.74 5.97
N GLU A 482 27.54 -4.01 4.88
CA GLU A 482 27.04 -2.64 4.68
C GLU A 482 25.50 -2.56 4.74
N GLY A 483 24.82 -3.57 4.19
CA GLY A 483 23.35 -3.66 4.15
C GLY A 483 22.68 -4.12 5.44
N ILE A 484 23.40 -4.23 6.57
CA ILE A 484 22.88 -4.82 7.81
C ILE A 484 21.54 -4.19 8.26
N GLY A 485 20.53 -5.03 8.46
CA GLY A 485 19.18 -4.63 8.85
C GLY A 485 18.25 -4.24 7.70
N LEU A 486 18.76 -4.14 6.46
CA LEU A 486 17.99 -3.95 5.22
C LEU A 486 17.69 -5.30 4.54
N TRP A 487 17.04 -5.26 3.38
CA TRP A 487 16.67 -6.42 2.56
C TRP A 487 17.49 -6.49 1.26
N ASP A 488 17.52 -7.59 0.50
CA ASP A 488 16.75 -8.83 0.64
C ASP A 488 17.69 -10.05 0.64
N ASN A 489 17.82 -10.73 1.79
CA ASN A 489 18.51 -12.01 1.92
C ASN A 489 17.49 -13.16 1.87
N VAL A 490 17.06 -13.52 0.67
CA VAL A 490 16.09 -14.62 0.47
C VAL A 490 16.61 -15.94 1.03
N HIS A 491 17.92 -16.21 0.90
CA HIS A 491 18.56 -17.43 1.40
C HIS A 491 18.34 -17.65 2.90
N ALA A 492 18.31 -16.59 3.71
CA ALA A 492 18.03 -16.68 5.15
C ALA A 492 16.63 -17.22 5.49
N ALA A 493 15.66 -17.08 4.57
CA ALA A 493 14.33 -17.67 4.72
C ALA A 493 14.15 -18.97 3.92
N TYR A 494 14.90 -19.14 2.83
CA TYR A 494 14.87 -20.30 1.94
C TYR A 494 16.31 -20.82 1.73
N PRO A 495 16.82 -21.73 2.58
CA PRO A 495 18.22 -22.16 2.53
C PRO A 495 18.64 -22.81 1.20
N ASP A 496 17.71 -23.38 0.43
CA ASP A 496 17.99 -23.97 -0.89
C ASP A 496 18.09 -22.91 -2.00
N SER A 497 17.73 -21.65 -1.72
CA SER A 497 17.92 -20.54 -2.65
C SER A 497 19.42 -20.22 -2.78
N PRO A 498 19.92 -19.88 -3.97
CA PRO A 498 21.28 -19.36 -4.11
C PRO A 498 21.45 -18.09 -3.26
N VAL A 499 22.66 -17.92 -2.70
CA VAL A 499 23.08 -16.65 -2.10
C VAL A 499 23.16 -15.62 -3.23
N SER A 500 22.57 -14.44 -3.01
CA SER A 500 22.62 -13.36 -3.99
C SER A 500 23.71 -12.38 -3.61
N ASP A 501 24.60 -12.09 -4.55
CA ASP A 501 25.59 -10.99 -4.45
C ASP A 501 25.01 -9.65 -4.94
N SER A 502 23.69 -9.55 -5.08
CA SER A 502 23.00 -8.34 -5.54
C SER A 502 23.10 -7.20 -4.52
N PRO A 503 22.98 -5.92 -4.95
CA PRO A 503 22.87 -4.81 -4.01
C PRO A 503 21.66 -4.97 -3.07
N VAL A 504 21.67 -4.20 -1.98
CA VAL A 504 20.51 -4.04 -1.10
C VAL A 504 19.26 -3.76 -1.94
N SER A 505 18.18 -4.48 -1.65
CA SER A 505 16.89 -4.28 -2.28
C SER A 505 16.15 -3.14 -1.59
N TRP A 506 16.18 -1.97 -2.21
CA TRP A 506 15.36 -0.83 -1.81
C TRP A 506 13.87 -1.11 -2.01
N SER A 507 13.49 -1.83 -3.06
CA SER A 507 12.10 -2.22 -3.30
C SER A 507 11.44 -3.00 -2.15
N ILE A 508 12.12 -3.99 -1.56
CA ILE A 508 11.57 -4.71 -0.40
C ILE A 508 11.61 -3.85 0.86
N THR A 509 12.69 -3.09 1.06
CA THR A 509 12.83 -2.22 2.24
C THR A 509 11.75 -1.14 2.27
N GLU A 510 11.50 -0.49 1.15
CA GLU A 510 10.44 0.50 0.96
C GLU A 510 9.07 -0.14 1.19
N ARG A 511 8.78 -1.28 0.56
CA ARG A 511 7.47 -1.93 0.69
C ARG A 511 7.16 -2.36 2.13
N VAL A 512 8.17 -2.85 2.87
CA VAL A 512 8.01 -3.15 4.31
C VAL A 512 7.75 -1.86 5.10
N THR A 513 8.44 -0.77 4.77
CA THR A 513 8.22 0.54 5.38
C THR A 513 6.78 1.03 5.16
N GLU A 514 6.31 0.98 3.91
CA GLU A 514 4.95 1.33 3.52
C GLU A 514 3.92 0.53 4.34
N VAL A 515 4.09 -0.79 4.43
CA VAL A 515 3.22 -1.65 5.23
C VAL A 515 3.23 -1.25 6.70
N MET A 516 4.38 -0.91 7.30
CA MET A 516 4.42 -0.51 8.71
C MET A 516 3.61 0.77 8.97
N VAL A 517 3.57 1.69 8.00
CA VAL A 517 2.68 2.87 8.06
C VAL A 517 1.21 2.44 8.06
N GLN A 518 0.83 1.54 7.15
CA GLN A 518 -0.54 1.03 7.08
C GLN A 518 -0.95 0.24 8.34
N VAL A 519 -0.06 -0.57 8.91
CA VAL A 519 -0.29 -1.28 10.17
C VAL A 519 -0.52 -0.30 11.30
N GLN A 520 0.23 0.80 11.34
CA GLN A 520 0.01 1.82 12.36
C GLN A 520 -1.37 2.48 12.22
N GLN A 521 -1.79 2.80 11.00
CA GLN A 521 -3.14 3.33 10.76
C GLN A 521 -4.22 2.32 11.15
N MET A 522 -4.02 1.03 10.84
CA MET A 522 -4.92 -0.06 11.26
C MET A 522 -5.07 -0.14 12.78
N TYR A 523 -3.97 -0.08 13.55
CA TYR A 523 -4.04 -0.12 15.02
C TYR A 523 -4.64 1.14 15.67
N GLN A 524 -4.74 2.25 14.94
CA GLN A 524 -5.46 3.45 15.41
C GLN A 524 -6.98 3.33 15.25
N GLN A 525 -7.47 2.35 14.48
CA GLN A 525 -8.89 2.14 14.30
C GLN A 525 -9.54 1.64 15.59
N GLN A 526 -10.83 1.93 15.75
CA GLN A 526 -11.60 1.36 16.85
C GLN A 526 -11.65 -0.18 16.71
N PRO A 527 -11.61 -0.92 17.83
CA PRO A 527 -11.80 -2.36 17.81
C PRO A 527 -13.11 -2.77 17.15
N ILE A 528 -13.13 -3.93 16.51
CA ILE A 528 -14.38 -4.50 15.97
C ILE A 528 -15.37 -4.73 17.11
N ARG A 529 -16.58 -4.21 16.93
CA ARG A 529 -17.65 -4.27 17.94
C ARG A 529 -18.27 -5.66 17.92
N SER A 530 -18.38 -6.28 19.10
CA SER A 530 -19.20 -7.48 19.30
C SER A 530 -20.60 -7.05 19.76
N PRO A 531 -21.67 -7.42 19.02
CA PRO A 531 -23.05 -7.19 19.44
C PRO A 531 -23.33 -7.81 20.82
N ASP A 532 -22.90 -9.04 21.03
CA ASP A 532 -23.10 -9.78 22.29
C ASP A 532 -22.44 -9.07 23.48
N LEU A 533 -21.20 -8.59 23.32
CA LEU A 533 -20.53 -7.82 24.36
C LEU A 533 -21.21 -6.47 24.61
N THR A 534 -21.78 -5.86 23.57
CA THR A 534 -22.49 -4.58 23.70
C THR A 534 -23.78 -4.78 24.50
N GLU A 535 -24.53 -5.84 24.20
CA GLU A 535 -25.75 -6.19 24.93
C GLU A 535 -25.43 -6.52 26.40
N LEU A 536 -24.44 -7.36 26.65
CA LEU A 536 -23.97 -7.69 28.00
C LEU A 536 -23.52 -6.43 28.77
N ALA A 537 -22.72 -5.56 28.15
CA ALA A 537 -22.26 -4.32 28.77
C ALA A 537 -23.43 -3.41 29.15
N ARG A 538 -24.47 -3.31 28.30
CA ARG A 538 -25.68 -2.53 28.58
C ARG A 538 -26.48 -3.11 29.74
N ALA A 539 -26.62 -4.44 29.80
CA ALA A 539 -27.28 -5.12 30.90
C ALA A 539 -26.56 -4.87 32.24
N LEU A 540 -25.23 -5.09 32.28
CA LEU A 540 -24.41 -4.85 33.48
C LEU A 540 -24.42 -3.37 33.91
N LEU A 541 -24.40 -2.44 32.95
CA LEU A 541 -24.53 -1.01 33.20
C LEU A 541 -25.86 -0.67 33.88
N SER A 542 -26.96 -1.26 33.42
CA SER A 542 -28.29 -1.05 33.97
C SER A 542 -28.37 -1.54 35.41
N GLU A 543 -27.93 -2.77 35.67
CA GLU A 543 -27.89 -3.36 37.01
C GLU A 543 -27.01 -2.56 37.96
N SER A 544 -25.77 -2.26 37.57
CA SER A 544 -24.83 -1.50 38.40
C SER A 544 -25.36 -0.10 38.74
N THR A 545 -26.07 0.54 37.81
CA THR A 545 -26.69 1.85 38.05
C THR A 545 -27.82 1.75 39.06
N HIS A 546 -28.64 0.71 38.96
CA HIS A 546 -29.71 0.46 39.92
C HIS A 546 -29.15 0.19 41.33
N LEU A 547 -28.15 -0.67 41.45
CA LEU A 547 -27.51 -0.99 42.72
C LEU A 547 -26.80 0.21 43.36
N LEU A 548 -26.11 1.05 42.57
CA LEU A 548 -25.56 2.30 43.06
C LEU A 548 -26.65 3.23 43.62
N GLY A 549 -27.78 3.34 42.91
CA GLY A 549 -28.92 4.13 43.37
C GLY A 549 -29.43 3.65 44.73
N ASN A 550 -29.55 2.32 44.91
CA ASN A 550 -29.93 1.74 46.20
C ASN A 550 -28.90 2.06 47.29
N GLU A 551 -27.61 1.90 47.00
CA GLU A 551 -26.53 2.18 47.95
C GLU A 551 -26.45 3.66 48.37
N GLN A 552 -26.84 4.58 47.48
CA GLN A 552 -26.93 6.03 47.76
C GLN A 552 -28.13 6.39 48.64
N MET A 553 -29.17 5.56 48.69
CA MET A 553 -30.34 5.75 49.54
C MET A 553 -30.15 5.22 50.96
N GLU A 554 -29.12 4.42 51.21
CA GLU A 554 -28.83 3.84 52.51
C GLU A 554 -28.35 4.90 53.53
N PRO A 555 -28.71 4.78 54.82
CA PRO A 555 -28.31 5.74 55.86
C PRO A 555 -26.78 5.88 55.94
N THR A 556 -26.29 7.11 56.11
CA THR A 556 -24.85 7.41 56.21
C THR A 556 -24.34 7.12 57.62
N PRO A 557 -23.39 6.18 57.84
CA PRO A 557 -22.67 6.07 59.11
C PRO A 557 -21.74 7.27 59.29
N ALA A 558 -21.39 7.61 60.54
CA ALA A 558 -20.58 8.78 60.92
C ALA A 558 -19.16 8.86 60.31
N SER A 559 -18.73 7.89 59.50
CA SER A 559 -17.46 7.85 58.77
C SER A 559 -17.66 8.35 57.33
N GLU A 560 -17.79 9.68 57.16
CA GLU A 560 -18.14 10.32 55.89
C GLU A 560 -17.06 10.23 54.80
N GLY A 561 -15.77 10.13 55.18
CA GLY A 561 -14.66 10.33 54.25
C GLY A 561 -14.45 9.18 53.26
N ASN A 562 -14.42 7.93 53.76
CA ASN A 562 -13.98 6.78 52.94
C ASN A 562 -15.09 6.27 52.02
N ARG A 563 -16.33 6.14 52.53
CA ARG A 563 -17.50 5.69 51.74
C ARG A 563 -17.83 6.69 50.62
N GLY A 564 -17.80 7.99 50.91
CA GLY A 564 -18.05 9.03 49.90
C GLY A 564 -16.98 9.10 48.79
N MET A 565 -15.73 8.73 49.09
CA MET A 565 -14.70 8.59 48.06
C MET A 565 -14.91 7.34 47.19
N GLN A 566 -15.28 6.21 47.80
CA GLN A 566 -15.57 4.97 47.07
C GLN A 566 -16.77 5.12 46.12
N LEU A 567 -17.88 5.71 46.59
CA LEU A 567 -19.06 5.95 45.75
C LEU A 567 -18.74 6.89 44.57
N ARG A 568 -17.95 7.94 44.79
CA ARG A 568 -17.46 8.81 43.70
C ARG A 568 -16.58 8.05 42.71
N GLY A 569 -15.73 7.14 43.18
CA GLY A 569 -14.93 6.25 42.34
C GLY A 569 -15.82 5.36 41.45
N ILE A 570 -16.88 4.77 42.03
CA ILE A 570 -17.88 3.97 41.31
C ILE A 570 -18.59 4.81 40.25
N GLU A 571 -19.05 6.02 40.57
CA GLU A 571 -19.70 6.93 39.61
C GLU A 571 -18.81 7.26 38.41
N VAL A 572 -17.52 7.53 38.65
CA VAL A 572 -16.54 7.83 37.59
C VAL A 572 -16.37 6.61 36.67
N LYS A 573 -16.28 5.40 37.25
CA LYS A 573 -16.19 4.15 36.48
C LYS A 573 -17.45 3.92 35.64
N LEU A 574 -18.64 4.09 36.20
CA LEU A 574 -19.91 3.96 35.45
C LEU A 574 -20.05 5.00 34.33
N ARG A 575 -19.67 6.26 34.59
CA ARG A 575 -19.68 7.31 33.56
C ARG A 575 -18.68 7.01 32.44
N ARG A 576 -17.54 6.41 32.76
CA ARG A 576 -16.58 5.92 31.76
C ARG A 576 -17.15 4.74 30.97
N ALA A 577 -17.73 3.74 31.65
CA ALA A 577 -18.34 2.59 31.00
C ALA A 577 -19.47 2.99 30.04
N ARG A 578 -20.34 3.94 30.40
CA ARG A 578 -21.39 4.47 29.50
C ARG A 578 -20.82 5.15 28.26
N ARG A 579 -19.70 5.87 28.37
CA ARG A 579 -19.04 6.48 27.21
C ARG A 579 -18.36 5.45 26.30
N LEU A 580 -17.92 4.33 26.88
CA LEU A 580 -17.20 3.29 26.15
C LEU A 580 -18.11 2.20 25.58
N VAL A 581 -19.38 2.09 26.00
CA VAL A 581 -20.24 0.95 25.65
C VAL A 581 -20.39 0.73 24.14
N ASP A 582 -20.39 1.81 23.36
CA ASP A 582 -20.56 1.76 21.90
C ASP A 582 -19.26 1.54 21.12
N ASP A 583 -18.11 1.87 21.72
CA ASP A 583 -16.80 1.84 21.06
C ASP A 583 -15.89 0.71 21.56
N GLN A 584 -16.00 0.35 22.84
CA GLN A 584 -15.18 -0.62 23.56
C GLN A 584 -16.05 -1.42 24.55
N PRO A 585 -17.03 -2.22 24.07
CA PRO A 585 -17.98 -2.91 24.93
C PRO A 585 -17.30 -3.85 25.94
N GLY A 586 -16.20 -4.51 25.56
CA GLY A 586 -15.42 -5.35 26.49
C GLY A 586 -14.83 -4.57 27.67
N THR A 587 -14.29 -3.37 27.43
CA THR A 587 -13.81 -2.48 28.50
C THR A 587 -14.96 -1.99 29.37
N ALA A 588 -16.13 -1.70 28.78
CA ALA A 588 -17.33 -1.32 29.52
C ALA A 588 -17.83 -2.48 30.42
N CYS A 589 -17.82 -3.73 29.94
CA CYS A 589 -18.09 -4.92 30.74
C CYS A 589 -17.10 -5.04 31.92
N ALA A 590 -15.79 -4.93 31.67
CA ALA A 590 -14.80 -5.04 32.73
C ALA A 590 -14.99 -3.98 33.83
N LEU A 591 -15.26 -2.73 33.45
CA LEU A 591 -15.53 -1.64 34.38
C LEU A 591 -16.81 -1.87 35.19
N THR A 592 -17.86 -2.41 34.57
CA THR A 592 -19.14 -2.66 35.26
C THR A 592 -19.07 -3.86 36.19
N LEU A 593 -18.38 -4.94 35.80
CA LEU A 593 -18.10 -6.07 36.71
C LEU A 593 -17.29 -5.63 37.94
N ASP A 594 -16.27 -4.77 37.75
CA ASP A 594 -15.51 -4.18 38.85
C ASP A 594 -16.39 -3.30 39.76
N VAL A 595 -17.34 -2.54 39.18
CA VAL A 595 -18.33 -1.78 39.97
C VAL A 595 -19.25 -2.70 40.76
N LEU A 596 -19.80 -3.77 40.15
CA LEU A 596 -20.63 -4.75 40.85
C LEU A 596 -19.88 -5.38 42.02
N GLY A 597 -18.60 -5.74 41.83
CA GLY A 597 -17.76 -6.25 42.90
C GLY A 597 -17.55 -5.27 44.05
N GLN A 598 -17.37 -3.98 43.75
CA GLN A 598 -17.27 -2.93 44.77
C GLN A 598 -18.59 -2.69 45.51
N LEU A 599 -19.72 -2.72 44.80
CA LEU A 599 -21.05 -2.57 45.42
C LEU A 599 -21.39 -3.75 46.31
N ASP A 600 -21.11 -5.00 45.89
CA ASP A 600 -21.28 -6.19 46.73
C ASP A 600 -20.41 -6.10 48.00
N ALA A 601 -19.18 -5.62 47.90
CA ALA A 601 -18.31 -5.42 49.05
C ALA A 601 -18.87 -4.38 50.04
N LEU A 602 -19.50 -3.30 49.56
CA LEU A 602 -20.17 -2.31 50.41
C LEU A 602 -21.38 -2.90 51.14
N VAL A 603 -22.20 -3.69 50.43
CA VAL A 603 -23.35 -4.39 51.02
C VAL A 603 -22.88 -5.36 52.11
N ARG A 604 -21.89 -6.20 51.83
CA ARG A 604 -21.33 -7.13 52.82
C ARG A 604 -20.73 -6.43 54.03
N ALA A 605 -20.00 -5.34 53.82
CA ALA A 605 -19.43 -4.56 54.93
C ALA A 605 -20.53 -3.97 55.82
N ARG A 606 -21.64 -3.54 55.22
CA ARG A 606 -22.83 -3.07 55.95
C ARG A 606 -23.51 -4.22 56.70
N GLU A 607 -23.75 -5.35 56.06
CA GLU A 607 -24.35 -6.53 56.71
C GLU A 607 -23.51 -7.02 57.88
N ALA A 608 -22.18 -7.06 57.74
CA ALA A 608 -21.26 -7.37 58.83
C ALA A 608 -21.33 -6.33 59.98
N ALA A 609 -21.49 -5.05 59.67
CA ALA A 609 -21.65 -4.00 60.67
C ALA A 609 -23.02 -4.08 61.39
N VAL A 610 -24.06 -4.56 60.72
CA VAL A 610 -25.41 -4.76 61.28
C VAL A 610 -25.50 -6.06 62.10
N GLN A 611 -24.73 -7.09 61.75
CA GLN A 611 -24.71 -8.38 62.46
C GLN A 611 -23.80 -8.43 63.71
N GLY A 612 -23.06 -7.35 64.04
CA GLY A 612 -22.27 -7.26 65.29
C GLY A 612 -20.86 -7.87 65.19
N VAL A 613 -19.85 -7.54 66.00
CA VAL A 613 -19.80 -7.07 67.40
C VAL A 613 -20.89 -7.65 68.30
#